data_AF-A0A3D4BMX1-F1
#
_entry.id   AF-A0A3D4BMX1-F1
#
_cell.length_a   1.000
_cell.length_b   1.000
_cell.length_c   1.000
_cell.angle_alpha   90.00
_cell.angle_beta   90.00
_cell.angle_gamma   90.00
#
_symmetry.space_group_name_H-M   'P 1'
#
loop_
_entity.id
_entity.type
_entity.pdbx_description
1 polymer ?
#
loop_
_entity_poly.entity_id
_entity_poly.type
_entity_poly.pdbx_seq_one_letter_code
_entity_poly.pdbx_strand_id
1 'polypeptide(L)'
;LDENVSDYYPITYSATNKDGFEGSVTRDVYVVETGDLVNSIAGLYTSTVVRNGSSSAQYTDMEYVMVWQNSDGSYGISDGIGAYYSIGRAYGPAYRAPAKVEANDISANDFTYFPFTVGTFGGVCTMSAMVADPGANTLDFTTVWDAGYTFEVTLNQVEI
;
A
#
# COMPACT_ATOMS: atom_id res chain seq x y z
N LEU A 1 -18.37 9.06 6.02
CA LEU A 1 -16.93 9.37 6.04
C LEU A 1 -16.58 9.70 7.47
N ASP A 2 -15.68 8.95 8.09
CA ASP A 2 -15.08 9.37 9.36
C ASP A 2 -13.74 10.02 9.01
N GLU A 3 -13.58 11.29 9.32
CA GLU A 3 -12.38 12.07 8.96
C GLU A 3 -11.26 11.93 10.00
N ASN A 4 -11.50 11.20 11.10
CA ASN A 4 -10.55 11.05 12.20
C ASN A 4 -9.84 9.70 12.22
N VAL A 5 -10.14 8.82 11.25
CA VAL A 5 -9.57 7.47 11.17
C VAL A 5 -8.91 7.32 9.82
N SER A 6 -7.62 6.98 9.81
CA SER A 6 -6.92 6.69 8.56
C SER A 6 -7.48 5.42 7.92
N ASP A 7 -8.15 5.55 6.78
CA ASP A 7 -8.78 4.44 6.07
C ASP A 7 -9.15 4.81 4.62
N TYR A 8 -9.55 3.79 3.86
CA TYR A 8 -10.11 3.90 2.52
C TYR A 8 -11.64 3.79 2.55
N TYR A 9 -12.32 4.84 2.08
CA TYR A 9 -13.77 4.97 2.03
C TYR A 9 -14.29 5.04 0.59
N PRO A 10 -14.73 3.92 -0.01
CA PRO A 10 -15.43 3.95 -1.29
C PRO A 10 -16.85 4.52 -1.11
N ILE A 11 -17.17 5.61 -1.83
CA ILE A 11 -18.49 6.23 -1.83
C ILE A 11 -19.15 5.99 -3.18
N THR A 12 -20.18 5.15 -3.21
CA THR A 12 -20.97 4.88 -4.41
C THR A 12 -22.17 5.82 -4.51
N TYR A 13 -22.24 6.55 -5.62
CA TYR A 13 -23.39 7.35 -6.01
C TYR A 13 -24.18 6.58 -7.06
N SER A 14 -25.50 6.53 -6.93
CA SER A 14 -26.36 5.94 -7.97
C SER A 14 -27.55 6.81 -8.32
N ALA A 15 -28.05 6.62 -9.55
CA ALA A 15 -29.24 7.27 -10.05
C ALA A 15 -30.04 6.29 -10.92
N THR A 16 -31.36 6.37 -10.84
CA THR A 16 -32.29 5.53 -11.63
C THR A 16 -32.97 6.38 -12.70
N ASN A 17 -32.95 5.93 -13.95
CA ASN A 17 -33.65 6.62 -15.03
C ASN A 17 -35.17 6.34 -14.99
N LYS A 18 -35.93 7.04 -15.84
CA LYS A 18 -37.40 6.90 -15.91
C LYS A 18 -37.87 5.46 -16.20
N ASP A 19 -37.04 4.68 -16.89
CA ASP A 19 -37.34 3.31 -17.30
C ASP A 19 -36.94 2.28 -16.23
N GLY A 20 -36.42 2.72 -15.07
CA GLY A 20 -36.06 1.87 -13.94
C GLY A 20 -34.63 1.30 -13.97
N PHE A 21 -33.78 1.74 -14.90
CA PHE A 21 -32.38 1.32 -14.96
C PHE A 21 -31.51 2.17 -14.05
N GLU A 22 -30.73 1.52 -13.18
CA GLU A 22 -29.76 2.15 -12.29
C GLU A 22 -28.40 2.31 -12.99
N GLY A 23 -27.77 3.47 -12.81
CA GLY A 23 -26.35 3.70 -13.07
C GLY A 23 -25.66 4.15 -11.80
N SER A 24 -24.43 3.70 -11.58
CA SER A 24 -23.63 4.09 -10.41
C SER A 24 -22.20 4.47 -10.77
N VAL A 25 -21.59 5.28 -9.92
CA VAL A 25 -20.17 5.66 -9.96
C VAL A 25 -19.62 5.63 -8.54
N THR A 26 -18.40 5.13 -8.38
CA THR A 26 -17.70 5.12 -7.08
C THR A 26 -16.64 6.21 -7.07
N ARG A 27 -16.59 6.97 -5.97
CA ARG A 27 -15.47 7.86 -5.62
C ARG A 27 -14.68 7.22 -4.49
N ASP A 28 -13.38 7.11 -4.70
CA ASP A 28 -12.43 6.65 -3.70
C ASP A 28 -11.99 7.83 -2.83
N VAL A 29 -12.13 7.71 -1.51
CA VAL A 29 -11.71 8.72 -0.54
C VAL A 29 -10.72 8.08 0.43
N TYR A 30 -9.55 8.69 0.60
CA TYR A 30 -8.54 8.27 1.55
C TYR A 30 -8.46 9.32 2.64
N VAL A 31 -8.62 8.90 3.89
CA VAL A 31 -8.29 9.70 5.07
C VAL A 31 -6.95 9.16 5.54
N VAL A 32 -5.95 10.03 5.65
CA VAL A 32 -4.57 9.61 5.98
C VAL A 32 -3.91 10.64 6.87
N GLU A 33 -3.03 10.15 7.74
CA GLU A 33 -1.98 10.95 8.36
C GLU A 33 -0.73 10.92 7.49
N THR A 34 -0.05 12.05 7.33
CA THR A 34 1.23 12.14 6.60
C THR A 34 2.37 12.34 7.58
N GLY A 35 3.22 11.32 7.70
CA GLY A 35 4.44 11.36 8.49
C GLY A 35 5.62 12.00 7.74
N ASP A 36 6.67 12.34 8.47
CA ASP A 36 7.88 12.99 7.95
C ASP A 36 8.99 12.02 7.55
N LEU A 37 8.72 10.70 7.57
CA LEU A 37 9.69 9.63 7.34
C LEU A 37 10.89 9.63 8.31
N VAL A 38 10.78 10.34 9.44
CA VAL A 38 11.77 10.36 10.53
C VAL A 38 11.14 9.89 11.84
N ASN A 39 9.94 10.36 12.13
CA ASN A 39 9.15 10.07 13.32
C ASN A 39 7.91 9.23 12.99
N SER A 40 7.43 9.29 11.76
CA SER A 40 6.31 8.47 11.29
C SER A 40 6.45 8.12 9.81
N ILE A 41 6.14 6.86 9.47
CA ILE A 41 6.02 6.37 8.09
C ILE A 41 4.56 6.32 7.60
N ALA A 42 3.60 6.83 8.38
CA ALA A 42 2.22 6.93 7.92
C ALA A 42 2.13 7.83 6.69
N GLY A 43 1.23 7.52 5.77
CA GLY A 43 1.04 8.31 4.56
C GLY A 43 0.29 7.58 3.46
N LEU A 44 -0.04 8.35 2.43
CA LEU A 44 -0.46 7.83 1.14
C LEU A 44 0.74 7.84 0.19
N TYR A 45 0.92 6.76 -0.56
CA TYR A 45 2.08 6.60 -1.43
C TYR A 45 1.67 6.13 -2.82
N THR A 46 2.35 6.66 -3.85
CA THR A 46 2.40 5.99 -5.16
C THR A 46 3.45 4.89 -5.13
N SER A 47 3.29 3.84 -5.93
CA SER A 47 4.10 2.63 -5.85
C SER A 47 4.78 2.31 -7.18
N THR A 48 6.08 2.05 -7.12
CA THR A 48 6.85 1.45 -8.22
C THR A 48 7.38 0.09 -7.77
N VAL A 49 7.27 -0.92 -8.65
CA VAL A 49 7.66 -2.29 -8.35
C VAL A 49 8.56 -2.87 -9.44
N VAL A 50 9.65 -3.48 -9.01
CA VAL A 50 10.49 -4.36 -9.83
C VAL A 50 10.30 -5.79 -9.32
N ARG A 51 9.83 -6.69 -10.20
CA ARG A 51 9.63 -8.10 -9.86
C ARG A 51 10.71 -8.96 -10.50
N ASN A 52 11.49 -9.68 -9.69
CA ASN A 52 12.61 -10.50 -10.13
C ASN A 52 13.59 -9.74 -11.05
N GLY A 53 13.93 -8.49 -10.70
CA GLY A 53 14.82 -7.64 -11.51
C GLY A 53 14.21 -7.14 -12.82
N SER A 54 12.91 -7.31 -13.05
CA SER A 54 12.21 -6.85 -14.25
C SER A 54 11.04 -5.95 -13.90
N SER A 55 10.88 -4.85 -14.65
CA SER A 55 9.76 -3.94 -14.55
C SER A 55 9.35 -3.41 -15.92
N SER A 56 8.15 -2.84 -15.99
CA SER A 56 7.58 -2.17 -17.16
C SER A 56 6.72 -1.01 -16.67
N ALA A 57 6.34 -0.10 -17.57
CA ALA A 57 5.65 1.14 -17.22
C ALA A 57 4.33 0.95 -16.44
N GLN A 58 3.69 -0.22 -16.54
CA GLN A 58 2.47 -0.53 -15.77
C GLN A 58 2.72 -0.75 -14.26
N TYR A 59 3.98 -0.94 -13.86
CA TYR A 59 4.40 -1.18 -12.48
C TYR A 59 5.14 0.03 -11.90
N THR A 60 4.95 1.22 -12.47
CA THR A 60 5.55 2.48 -12.04
C THR A 60 4.45 3.47 -11.71
N ASP A 61 4.62 4.23 -10.64
CA ASP A 61 3.70 5.29 -10.21
C ASP A 61 2.23 4.83 -10.06
N MET A 62 2.03 3.66 -9.46
CA MET A 62 0.71 3.08 -9.20
C MET A 62 0.07 3.71 -7.96
N GLU A 63 -1.19 4.13 -8.07
CA GLU A 63 -1.95 4.77 -7.00
C GLU A 63 -3.03 3.84 -6.40
N TYR A 64 -3.15 3.63 -5.10
CA TYR A 64 -2.26 4.03 -4.00
C TYR A 64 -1.96 2.85 -3.08
N VAL A 65 -0.82 2.92 -2.39
CA VAL A 65 -0.51 2.12 -1.20
C VAL A 65 -0.60 3.04 0.01
N MET A 66 -1.38 2.64 1.00
CA MET A 66 -1.58 3.39 2.24
C MET A 66 -0.78 2.74 3.38
N VAL A 67 -0.10 3.56 4.17
CA VAL A 67 0.55 3.16 5.42
C VAL A 67 -0.08 3.93 6.55
N TRP A 68 -0.50 3.24 7.62
CA TRP A 68 -1.13 3.86 8.78
C TRP A 68 -0.55 3.32 10.07
N GLN A 69 -0.60 4.11 11.14
CA GLN A 69 -0.20 3.65 12.47
C GLN A 69 -1.39 2.99 13.19
N ASN A 70 -1.16 1.82 13.76
CA ASN A 70 -2.12 1.12 14.60
C ASN A 70 -2.01 1.62 16.06
N SER A 71 -3.04 1.36 16.86
CA SER A 71 -3.06 1.75 18.28
C SER A 71 -1.95 1.11 19.13
N ASP A 72 -1.34 0.01 18.68
CA ASP A 72 -0.20 -0.64 19.34
C ASP A 72 1.16 -0.02 18.95
N GLY A 73 1.15 1.04 18.12
CA GLY A 73 2.33 1.72 17.61
C GLY A 73 2.96 1.09 16.37
N SER A 74 2.51 -0.11 15.96
CA SER A 74 2.94 -0.73 14.71
C SER A 74 2.36 0.01 13.51
N TYR A 75 2.87 -0.26 12.31
CA TYR A 75 2.31 0.23 11.07
C TYR A 75 1.66 -0.89 10.27
N GLY A 76 0.48 -0.59 9.69
CA GLY A 76 -0.15 -1.38 8.65
C GLY A 76 0.21 -0.82 7.27
N ILE A 77 0.38 -1.71 6.30
CA ILE A 77 0.63 -1.37 4.89
C ILE A 77 -0.44 -2.06 4.06
N SER A 78 -1.17 -1.30 3.24
CA SER A 78 -2.33 -1.82 2.52
C SER A 78 -1.97 -2.92 1.52
N ASP A 79 -0.74 -2.88 1.00
CA ASP A 79 -0.21 -3.87 0.07
C ASP A 79 1.32 -3.98 0.14
N GLY A 80 1.84 -4.97 0.87
CA GLY A 80 3.26 -5.24 1.07
C GLY A 80 3.99 -5.82 -0.14
N ILE A 81 3.33 -5.97 -1.29
CA ILE A 81 3.98 -6.21 -2.60
C ILE A 81 3.82 -5.01 -3.55
N GLY A 82 3.57 -3.81 -3.00
CA GLY A 82 3.54 -2.57 -3.75
C GLY A 82 2.39 -2.49 -4.75
N ALA A 83 1.25 -3.12 -4.46
CA ALA A 83 0.10 -3.17 -5.35
C ALA A 83 0.33 -3.82 -6.73
N TYR A 84 1.34 -4.68 -6.85
CA TYR A 84 1.69 -5.35 -8.09
C TYR A 84 0.49 -6.06 -8.75
N TYR A 85 -0.29 -6.84 -7.99
CA TYR A 85 -1.46 -7.55 -8.53
C TYR A 85 -2.73 -6.72 -8.52
N SER A 86 -3.00 -6.01 -7.41
CA SER A 86 -4.24 -5.29 -7.21
C SER A 86 -4.41 -4.15 -8.23
N ILE A 87 -3.34 -3.41 -8.50
CA ILE A 87 -3.31 -2.28 -9.44
C ILE A 87 -2.53 -2.64 -10.70
N GLY A 88 -1.26 -3.05 -10.57
CA GLY A 88 -0.39 -3.28 -11.73
C GLY A 88 -0.88 -4.37 -12.70
N ARG A 89 -1.59 -5.39 -12.19
CA ARG A 89 -2.27 -6.42 -13.00
C ARG A 89 -3.78 -6.18 -13.11
N ALA A 90 -4.31 -5.16 -12.45
CA ALA A 90 -5.73 -4.83 -12.38
C ALA A 90 -6.60 -6.00 -11.92
N TYR A 91 -6.08 -6.87 -11.04
CA TYR A 91 -6.87 -7.98 -10.48
C TYR A 91 -7.81 -7.52 -9.35
N GLY A 92 -7.62 -6.29 -8.87
CA GLY A 92 -8.48 -5.67 -7.88
C GLY A 92 -8.07 -5.96 -6.43
N PRO A 93 -8.83 -5.41 -5.47
CA PRO A 93 -8.44 -5.35 -4.06
C PRO A 93 -8.31 -6.73 -3.39
N ALA A 94 -8.98 -7.75 -3.90
CA ALA A 94 -8.86 -9.13 -3.40
C ALA A 94 -7.47 -9.77 -3.60
N TYR A 95 -6.59 -9.11 -4.37
CA TYR A 95 -5.23 -9.56 -4.64
C TYR A 95 -4.16 -8.69 -3.95
N ARG A 96 -4.58 -7.82 -3.02
CA ARG A 96 -3.64 -7.10 -2.15
C ARG A 96 -2.95 -8.07 -1.19
N ALA A 97 -1.78 -7.70 -0.71
CA ALA A 97 -1.07 -8.43 0.34
C ALA A 97 -0.87 -7.53 1.58
N PRO A 98 -1.91 -7.30 2.41
CA PRO A 98 -1.79 -6.42 3.57
C PRO A 98 -0.69 -6.89 4.52
N ALA A 99 0.17 -5.97 4.95
CA ALA A 99 1.34 -6.27 5.79
C ALA A 99 1.33 -5.47 7.10
N LYS A 100 2.09 -5.95 8.08
CA LYS A 100 2.36 -5.29 9.37
C LYS A 100 3.87 -5.14 9.54
N VAL A 101 4.31 -3.99 10.02
CA VAL A 101 5.69 -3.76 10.49
C VAL A 101 5.69 -3.08 11.85
N GLU A 102 6.74 -3.33 12.63
CA GLU A 102 7.07 -2.55 13.83
C GLU A 102 8.26 -1.65 13.49
N ALA A 103 8.14 -0.36 13.80
CA ALA A 103 9.23 0.60 13.62
C ALA A 103 9.94 0.80 14.95
N ASN A 104 11.08 0.13 15.13
CA ASN A 104 11.87 0.21 16.37
C ASN A 104 12.57 1.57 16.46
N ASP A 105 13.16 2.02 15.34
CA ASP A 105 13.76 3.34 15.15
C ASP A 105 13.75 3.69 13.65
N ILE A 106 12.83 4.56 13.24
CA ILE A 106 12.66 4.96 11.85
C ILE A 106 13.91 5.69 11.33
N SER A 107 14.51 6.56 12.15
CA SER A 107 15.69 7.33 11.78
C SER A 107 16.93 6.47 11.54
N ALA A 108 17.00 5.31 12.19
CA ALA A 108 18.03 4.29 12.01
C ALA A 108 17.65 3.20 10.99
N ASN A 109 16.45 3.26 10.39
CA ASN A 109 15.88 2.21 9.56
C ASN A 109 15.83 0.83 10.25
N ASP A 110 15.55 0.81 11.55
CA ASP A 110 15.35 -0.41 12.33
C ASP A 110 13.87 -0.79 12.36
N PHE A 111 13.52 -1.84 11.63
CA PHE A 111 12.16 -2.36 11.51
C PHE A 111 12.11 -3.85 11.77
N THR A 112 11.04 -4.29 12.41
CA THR A 112 10.67 -5.70 12.55
C THR A 112 9.51 -6.05 11.62
N TYR A 113 9.66 -7.15 10.89
CA TYR A 113 8.74 -7.58 9.85
C TYR A 113 7.94 -8.80 10.28
N PHE A 114 6.68 -8.86 9.86
CA PHE A 114 5.81 -10.00 10.11
C PHE A 114 5.44 -10.67 8.79
N PRO A 115 5.41 -12.01 8.71
CA PRO A 115 4.91 -12.71 7.53
C PRO A 115 3.47 -12.32 7.22
N PHE A 116 3.14 -12.23 5.94
CA PHE A 116 1.80 -11.94 5.44
C PHE A 116 1.51 -12.77 4.19
N THR A 117 0.30 -12.65 3.63
CA THR A 117 -0.13 -13.47 2.49
C THR A 117 -0.72 -12.62 1.39
N VAL A 118 -0.53 -13.01 0.13
CA VAL A 118 -1.27 -12.41 -1.00
C VAL A 118 -2.72 -12.90 -0.94
N GLY A 119 -3.71 -12.00 -0.97
CA GLY A 119 -5.13 -12.32 -0.71
C GLY A 119 -5.65 -13.60 -1.39
N THR A 120 -6.15 -13.48 -2.62
CA THR A 120 -6.77 -14.63 -3.33
C THR A 120 -5.77 -15.77 -3.62
N PHE A 121 -4.49 -15.47 -3.80
CA PHE A 121 -3.48 -16.49 -4.16
C PHE A 121 -2.91 -17.27 -2.96
N GLY A 122 -2.97 -16.72 -1.75
CA GLY A 122 -2.29 -17.26 -0.59
C GLY A 122 -0.76 -17.19 -0.69
N GLY A 123 -0.09 -18.16 -0.05
CA GLY A 123 1.37 -18.21 0.06
C GLY A 123 1.93 -17.18 1.05
N VAL A 124 3.17 -17.39 1.48
CA VAL A 124 3.84 -16.59 2.50
C VAL A 124 4.78 -15.56 1.88
N CYS A 125 4.55 -14.30 2.21
CA CYS A 125 5.41 -13.16 1.90
C CYS A 125 6.26 -12.79 3.12
N THR A 126 7.54 -12.54 2.90
CA THR A 126 8.50 -12.05 3.90
C THR A 126 9.09 -10.73 3.42
N MET A 127 8.79 -9.65 4.14
CA MET A 127 9.36 -8.33 3.90
C MET A 127 10.72 -8.18 4.61
N SER A 128 11.60 -7.37 4.03
CA SER A 128 12.89 -7.02 4.59
C SER A 128 13.43 -5.71 4.01
N ALA A 129 14.52 -5.21 4.60
CA ALA A 129 15.30 -4.09 4.11
C ALA A 129 14.48 -2.83 3.83
N MET A 130 13.54 -2.51 4.73
CA MET A 130 12.80 -1.26 4.66
C MET A 130 13.72 -0.07 4.93
N VAL A 131 13.63 0.95 4.09
CA VAL A 131 14.35 2.21 4.20
C VAL A 131 13.36 3.36 4.05
N ALA A 132 13.17 4.12 5.12
CA ALA A 132 12.54 5.43 5.09
C ALA A 132 13.60 6.48 4.75
N ASP A 133 13.44 7.16 3.62
CA ASP A 133 14.32 8.24 3.17
C ASP A 133 13.55 9.57 3.11
N PRO A 134 13.65 10.43 4.14
CA PRO A 134 13.00 11.73 4.14
C PRO A 134 13.56 12.70 3.08
N GLY A 135 14.79 12.49 2.62
CA GLY A 135 15.41 13.33 1.59
C GLY A 135 14.92 13.00 0.18
N ALA A 136 14.63 11.72 -0.07
CA ALA A 136 14.03 11.24 -1.32
C ALA A 136 12.49 11.24 -1.29
N ASN A 137 11.89 11.38 -0.10
CA ASN A 137 10.47 11.22 0.16
C ASN A 137 9.96 9.80 -0.18
N THR A 138 10.76 8.79 0.12
CA THR A 138 10.47 7.39 -0.22
C THR A 138 10.43 6.45 0.99
N LEU A 139 9.65 5.39 0.84
CA LEU A 139 9.71 4.18 1.66
C LEU A 139 10.00 2.99 0.74
N ASP A 140 11.22 2.49 0.77
CA ASP A 140 11.69 1.38 -0.05
C ASP A 140 11.69 0.09 0.77
N PHE A 141 11.33 -1.06 0.19
CA PHE A 141 11.48 -2.36 0.83
C PHE A 141 11.49 -3.51 -0.18
N THR A 142 11.95 -4.68 0.27
CA THR A 142 11.90 -5.91 -0.53
C THR A 142 10.94 -6.92 0.11
N THR A 143 10.11 -7.55 -0.71
CA THR A 143 9.26 -8.66 -0.29
C THR A 143 9.57 -9.91 -1.11
N VAL A 144 9.89 -11.01 -0.44
CA VAL A 144 10.03 -12.33 -1.06
C VAL A 144 8.77 -13.14 -0.82
N TRP A 145 8.16 -13.62 -1.89
CA TRP A 145 7.01 -14.52 -1.87
C TRP A 145 7.46 -15.96 -2.15
N ASP A 146 7.03 -16.91 -1.32
CA ASP A 146 7.32 -18.34 -1.44
C ASP A 146 6.89 -18.98 -2.76
N ALA A 147 6.06 -18.29 -3.57
CA ALA A 147 5.75 -18.64 -4.95
C ALA A 147 6.91 -18.41 -5.96
N GLY A 148 8.10 -17.98 -5.50
CA GLY A 148 9.28 -17.78 -6.33
C GLY A 148 9.40 -16.37 -6.93
N TYR A 149 8.82 -15.36 -6.26
CA TYR A 149 8.88 -13.97 -6.70
C TYR A 149 9.48 -13.07 -5.61
N THR A 150 10.37 -12.19 -6.03
CA THR A 150 10.89 -11.07 -5.23
C THR A 150 10.33 -9.77 -5.82
N PHE A 151 9.81 -8.93 -4.94
CA PHE A 151 9.28 -7.60 -5.26
C PHE A 151 10.16 -6.57 -4.57
N GLU A 152 10.88 -5.77 -5.34
CA GLU A 152 11.54 -4.56 -4.86
C GLU A 152 10.52 -3.41 -5.05
N VAL A 153 10.11 -2.80 -3.95
CA VAL A 153 9.03 -1.81 -3.91
C VAL A 153 9.62 -0.46 -3.49
N THR A 154 9.31 0.57 -4.26
CA THR A 154 9.57 1.97 -3.92
C THR A 154 8.23 2.67 -3.79
N LEU A 155 7.94 3.15 -2.58
CA LEU A 155 6.77 3.97 -2.31
C LEU A 155 7.20 5.44 -2.28
N ASN A 156 6.61 6.30 -3.11
CA ASN A 156 6.83 7.75 -3.07
C ASN A 156 5.68 8.41 -2.31
N GLN A 157 5.99 9.17 -1.26
CA GLN A 157 4.94 9.79 -0.45
C GLN A 157 4.23 10.89 -1.25
N VAL A 158 2.91 10.89 -1.19
CA VAL A 158 2.06 11.90 -1.83
C VAL A 158 2.02 13.12 -0.91
N GLU A 159 2.39 14.29 -1.42
CA GLU A 159 2.14 15.57 -0.73
C GLU A 159 0.64 15.92 -0.86
N ILE A 160 -0.03 16.14 0.27
CA ILE A 160 -1.48 16.42 0.37
C ILE A 160 -1.70 17.81 0.95
#